data_AF-A0A316MZ36-F1
#
_entry.id   AF-A0A316MZ36-F1
#
_cell.length_a   1.000
_cell.length_b   1.000
_cell.length_c   1.000
_cell.angle_alpha   90.00
_cell.angle_beta   90.00
_cell.angle_gamma   90.00
#
_symmetry.space_group_name_H-M   'P 1'
#
loop_
_entity.id
_entity.type
_entity.pdbx_description
1 polymer ?
#
loop_
_entity_poly.entity_id
_entity_poly.type
_entity_poly.pdbx_seq_one_letter_code
_entity_poly.pdbx_strand_id
1 'polypeptide(L)'
;MKEFILITTEGYTIAPNEDIEIENCQVLGIVKAEDETSSIDILFRENPWICDAGFTREKIISKPLLTEKSINAIKAVVDYPW
;
A
#
# COMPACT_ATOMS: atom_id res chain seq x y z
N MET A 1 -11.13 -9.84 -7.55
CA MET A 1 -10.22 -8.69 -7.42
C MET A 1 -10.59 -7.75 -6.28
N LYS A 2 -9.61 -7.40 -5.46
CA LYS A 2 -9.65 -6.41 -4.38
C LYS A 2 -8.61 -5.33 -4.66
N GLU A 3 -8.76 -4.17 -4.02
CA GLU A 3 -7.73 -3.12 -4.07
C GLU A 3 -6.74 -3.29 -2.92
N PHE A 4 -5.46 -3.16 -3.24
CA PHE A 4 -4.35 -3.29 -2.31
C PHE A 4 -3.53 -2.01 -2.32
N ILE A 5 -3.10 -1.56 -1.14
CA ILE A 5 -2.07 -0.55 -0.98
C ILE A 5 -0.74 -1.25 -0.73
N LEU A 6 0.29 -0.87 -1.49
CA LEU A 6 1.63 -1.43 -1.39
C LEU A 6 2.58 -0.39 -0.81
N ILE A 7 3.22 -0.78 0.29
CA ILE A 7 4.01 0.08 1.15
C ILE A 7 5.41 -0.51 1.26
N THR A 8 6.47 0.29 1.21
CA THR A 8 7.84 -0.18 1.45
C THR A 8 8.41 0.42 2.73
N THR A 9 9.31 -0.33 3.37
CA THR A 9 10.17 0.15 4.48
C THR A 9 11.52 0.66 3.98
N GLU A 10 11.73 0.72 2.67
CA GLU A 10 12.94 1.26 2.04
C GLU A 10 12.71 2.71 1.59
N GLY A 11 13.82 3.38 1.26
CA GLY A 11 13.81 4.79 0.93
C GLY A 11 13.78 5.66 2.17
N TYR A 12 13.94 6.96 1.95
CA TYR A 12 13.91 7.97 3.02
C TYR A 12 12.94 9.08 2.63
N THR A 13 12.36 9.72 3.64
CA THR A 13 11.47 10.86 3.46
C THR A 13 12.07 12.07 4.14
N ILE A 14 12.19 13.20 3.44
CA ILE A 14 12.66 14.45 4.03
C ILE A 14 11.44 15.30 4.40
N ALA A 15 11.46 15.91 5.59
CA ALA A 15 10.42 16.83 6.00
C ALA A 15 10.34 18.04 5.03
N PRO A 16 9.14 18.57 4.74
CA PRO A 16 8.99 19.68 3.78
C PRO A 16 9.61 21.01 4.24
N ASN A 17 9.91 21.17 5.54
CA ASN A 17 10.38 22.43 6.12
C ASN A 17 11.71 22.31 6.87
N GLU A 18 12.30 21.11 6.94
CA GLU A 18 13.50 20.84 7.71
C GLU A 18 14.30 19.76 6.98
N ASP A 19 15.63 19.87 6.93
CA ASP A 19 16.51 18.84 6.37
C ASP A 19 16.67 17.67 7.36
N ILE A 20 15.54 17.17 7.85
CA ILE A 20 15.44 16.04 8.77
C ILE A 20 14.83 14.89 8.00
N GLU A 21 15.57 13.78 8.00
CA GLU A 21 15.09 12.50 7.55
C GLU A 21 14.05 11.97 8.54
N ILE A 22 12.90 11.57 8.02
CA ILE A 22 11.84 10.95 8.79
C ILE A 22 11.79 9.47 8.41
N GLU A 23 12.05 8.63 9.41
CA GLU A 23 11.87 7.18 9.33
C GLU A 23 10.38 6.84 9.23
N ASN A 24 9.91 6.70 7.98
CA ASN A 24 8.52 6.40 7.65
C ASN A 24 8.44 5.36 6.55
N CYS A 25 7.37 4.55 6.59
CA CYS A 25 7.01 3.73 5.44
C CYS A 25 6.49 4.60 4.29
N GLN A 26 6.81 4.23 3.05
CA GLN A 26 6.40 4.94 1.84
C GLN A 26 5.38 4.14 1.03
N VAL A 27 4.39 4.81 0.45
CA VAL A 27 3.42 4.17 -0.45
C VAL A 27 4.01 4.12 -1.86
N LEU A 28 4.15 2.92 -2.43
CA LEU A 28 4.62 2.73 -3.79
C LEU A 28 3.47 2.72 -4.81
N GLY A 29 2.26 2.34 -4.39
CA GLY A 29 1.09 2.38 -5.27
C GLY A 29 -0.13 1.70 -4.70
N ILE A 30 -1.22 1.79 -5.47
CA ILE A 30 -2.47 1.07 -5.22
C ILE A 30 -2.78 0.26 -6.48
N VAL A 31 -3.06 -1.04 -6.31
CA VAL A 31 -3.33 -1.95 -7.43
C VAL A 31 -4.56 -2.80 -7.16
N LYS A 32 -5.16 -3.35 -8.23
CA LYS A 32 -6.21 -4.36 -8.14
C LYS A 32 -5.62 -5.74 -8.39
N ALA A 33 -5.86 -6.68 -7.47
CA ALA A 33 -5.32 -8.03 -7.54
C ALA A 33 -6.27 -9.04 -6.87
N GLU A 34 -6.00 -10.34 -6.96
CA GLU A 34 -6.79 -11.34 -6.24
C GLU A 34 -6.31 -11.53 -4.79
N ASP A 35 -5.00 -11.38 -4.58
CA ASP A 35 -4.32 -11.57 -3.30
C ASP A 35 -3.09 -10.66 -3.17
N GLU A 36 -2.47 -10.67 -2.00
CA GLU A 36 -1.30 -9.86 -1.67
C GLU A 36 -0.10 -10.18 -2.59
N THR A 37 0.14 -11.44 -2.93
CA THR A 37 1.27 -11.85 -3.77
C THR A 37 1.11 -11.32 -5.19
N SER A 38 -0.05 -11.57 -5.81
CA SER A 38 -0.37 -11.07 -7.15
C SER A 38 -0.38 -9.54 -7.20
N SER A 39 -0.72 -8.86 -6.10
CA SER A 39 -0.62 -7.40 -6.03
C SER A 39 0.82 -6.88 -6.17
N ILE A 40 1.80 -7.57 -5.58
CA ILE A 40 3.22 -7.21 -5.68
C ILE A 40 3.70 -7.45 -7.11
N ASP A 41 3.35 -8.59 -7.71
CA ASP A 41 3.72 -8.91 -9.10
C ASP A 41 3.18 -7.88 -10.09
N ILE A 42 1.90 -7.48 -9.91
CA ILE A 42 1.26 -6.45 -10.73
C ILE A 42 1.96 -5.11 -10.56
N LEU A 43 2.25 -4.69 -9.32
CA LEU A 43 2.94 -3.44 -9.03
C LEU A 43 4.26 -3.35 -9.80
N PHE A 44 5.13 -4.36 -9.67
CA PHE A 44 6.44 -4.37 -10.33
C PHE A 44 6.35 -4.48 -11.86
N ARG A 45 5.37 -5.21 -12.38
CA ARG A 45 5.16 -5.34 -13.83
C ARG A 45 4.72 -4.02 -14.45
N GLU A 46 3.84 -3.28 -13.78
CA GLU A 46 3.29 -2.02 -14.28
C GLU A 46 4.19 -0.82 -13.98
N ASN A 47 5.11 -0.95 -13.02
CA ASN A 47 6.00 0.11 -12.57
C ASN A 47 7.47 -0.35 -12.55
N PRO A 48 8.12 -0.53 -13.72
CA PRO A 48 9.54 -0.93 -13.78
C PRO A 48 10.48 -0.01 -13.00
N TRP A 49 10.12 1.28 -12.89
CA TRP A 49 10.89 2.28 -12.15
C TRP A 49 11.16 1.90 -10.70
N ILE A 50 10.30 1.08 -10.08
CA ILE A 50 10.46 0.64 -8.69
C ILE A 50 11.76 -0.19 -8.55
N CYS A 51 11.97 -1.14 -9.46
CA CYS A 51 13.24 -1.87 -9.52
C CYS A 51 14.41 -0.94 -9.87
N ASP A 52 14.22 -0.06 -10.86
CA ASP A 52 15.29 0.84 -11.34
C ASP A 52 15.76 1.82 -10.25
N ALA A 53 14.87 2.20 -9.34
CA ALA A 53 15.17 3.02 -8.16
C ALA A 53 15.80 2.23 -7.00
N GLY A 54 15.92 0.90 -7.12
CA GLY A 54 16.56 0.03 -6.14
C GLY A 54 15.65 -0.54 -5.06
N PHE A 55 14.33 -0.40 -5.17
CA PHE A 55 13.38 -1.02 -4.23
C PHE A 55 13.27 -2.53 -4.46
N THR A 56 13.13 -3.28 -3.36
CA THR A 56 13.12 -4.74 -3.37
C THR A 56 11.75 -5.30 -3.03
N ARG A 57 11.39 -6.45 -3.63
CA ARG A 57 10.09 -7.09 -3.42
C ARG A 57 9.88 -7.52 -1.98
N GLU A 58 10.96 -7.98 -1.35
CA GLU A 58 10.99 -8.53 0.00
C GLU A 58 10.70 -7.46 1.07
N LYS A 59 10.84 -6.19 0.71
CA LYS A 59 10.58 -5.04 1.59
C LYS A 59 9.22 -4.40 1.36
N ILE A 60 8.43 -4.94 0.44
CA ILE A 60 7.05 -4.48 0.21
C ILE A 60 6.07 -5.21 1.14
N ILE A 61 5.25 -4.40 1.80
CA ILE A 61 4.09 -4.80 2.56
C ILE A 61 2.85 -4.50 1.70
N SER A 62 2.15 -5.55 1.28
CA SER A 62 0.83 -5.42 0.64
C SER A 62 -0.29 -5.55 1.68
N LYS A 63 -1.28 -4.66 1.61
CA LYS A 63 -2.47 -4.69 2.47
C LYS A 63 -3.73 -4.45 1.66
N PRO A 64 -4.80 -5.25 1.83
CA PRO A 64 -6.09 -4.94 1.23
C PRO A 64 -6.65 -3.65 1.81
N LEU A 65 -7.09 -2.72 0.96
CA LEU A 65 -7.70 -1.45 1.38
C LEU A 65 -9.02 -1.68 2.11
N LEU A 66 -9.80 -2.65 1.63
CA LEU A 66 -11.03 -3.08 2.27
C LEU A 66 -10.94 -4.58 2.57
N THR A 67 -11.11 -4.90 3.85
CA THR A 67 -11.36 -6.26 4.33
C THR A 67 -12.86 -6.49 4.49
N GLU A 68 -13.29 -7.75 4.50
CA GLU A 68 -14.67 -8.10 4.83
C GLU A 68 -15.07 -7.57 6.21
N LYS A 69 -14.15 -7.63 7.18
CA LYS A 69 -14.36 -7.07 8.52
C LYS A 69 -14.63 -5.57 8.47
N SER A 70 -13.82 -4.80 7.75
CA SER A 70 -14.04 -3.36 7.60
C SER A 70 -15.32 -3.04 6.83
N ILE A 71 -15.66 -3.81 5.79
CA ILE A 71 -16.92 -3.63 5.04
C ILE A 71 -18.12 -3.86 5.97
N ASN A 72 -18.09 -4.93 6.77
CA ASN A 72 -19.16 -5.25 7.70
C ASN A 72 -19.28 -4.18 8.81
N ALA A 73 -18.15 -3.67 9.32
CA ALA A 73 -18.15 -2.57 10.28
C ALA A 73 -18.75 -1.28 9.68
N ILE A 74 -18.38 -0.93 8.45
CA ILE A 74 -18.94 0.23 7.75
C ILE A 74 -20.46 0.05 7.56
N LYS A 75 -20.91 -1.12 7.10
CA LYS A 75 -22.34 -1.42 6.96
C LYS A 75 -23.09 -1.26 8.28
N ALA A 76 -22.54 -1.77 9.38
CA ALA A 76 -23.17 -1.65 10.69
C ALA A 76 -23.36 -0.19 11.15
N VAL A 77 -22.43 0.71 10.78
CA VAL A 77 -22.54 2.15 11.07
C VAL A 77 -23.55 2.84 10.16
N VAL A 78 -23.55 2.48 8.87
CA VAL A 78 -24.47 3.06 7.87
C VAL A 78 -25.92 2.63 8.11
N ASP A 79 -26.13 1.36 8.43
CA ASP A 79 -27.45 0.77 8.70
C ASP A 79 -27.93 1.05 10.13
N TYR A 80 -27.14 1.76 10.94
CA TYR A 80 -27.54 2.14 12.29
C TYR A 80 -28.74 3.10 12.21
N PRO A 81 -29.87 2.78 12.87
CA PRO A 81 -31.04 3.65 12.90
C PRO A 81 -30.78 4.80 13.87
N TRP A 82 -30.09 5.82 13.39
CA TRP A 82 -29.92 7.09 14.09
C TRP A 82 -31.28 7.75 14.36
#